data_AF-A0A3D4TDL7-F1
#
_entry.id   AF-A0A3D4TDL7-F1
#
_cell.length_a   1.000
_cell.length_b   1.000
_cell.length_c   1.000
_cell.angle_alpha   90.00
_cell.angle_beta   90.00
_cell.angle_gamma   90.00
#
_symmetry.space_group_name_H-M   'P 1'
#
loop_
_entity.id
_entity.type
_entity.pdbx_description
1 polymer ?
#
loop_
_entity_poly.entity_id
_entity_poly.type
_entity_poly.pdbx_seq_one_letter_code
_entity_poly.pdbx_strand_id
1 'polypeptide(L)'
;FLKGDYLIPTGQRADRFLVEVLEPTMDDSYFSWNFFDAILQQKEGYSAYRWEDVAAEWLNKNPNLRKQLEEKKLADPKFAANANAQLDFVYKNSPYYEPAHLRYPVYRLVQ
;
A
#
# COMPACT_ATOMS: atom_id res chain seq x y z
N PHE A 1 1.24 14.82 -1.94
CA PHE A 1 0.81 15.61 -0.78
C PHE A 1 -0.66 15.91 -0.92
N LEU A 2 -1.42 15.64 0.15
CA LEU A 2 -2.84 15.91 0.27
C LEU A 2 -3.06 17.23 1.02
N LYS A 3 -4.27 17.77 0.93
CA LYS A 3 -4.68 18.92 1.74
C LYS A 3 -4.60 18.52 3.22
N GLY A 4 -3.81 19.24 4.00
CA GLY A 4 -3.58 18.97 5.42
C GLY A 4 -2.21 18.36 5.73
N ASP A 5 -1.44 17.97 4.72
CA ASP A 5 -0.04 17.57 4.92
C ASP A 5 0.82 18.78 5.33
N TYR A 6 1.76 18.55 6.24
CA TYR A 6 2.72 19.55 6.68
C TYR A 6 4.11 19.22 6.13
N LEU A 7 4.76 20.21 5.52
CA LEU A 7 6.18 20.15 5.21
C LEU A 7 6.96 20.88 6.29
N ILE A 8 7.83 20.14 6.99
CA ILE A 8 8.67 20.71 8.05
C ILE A 8 10.10 20.81 7.51
N PRO A 9 10.64 22.03 7.30
CA PRO A 9 12.02 22.18 6.87
C PRO A 9 12.98 21.81 7.99
N THR A 10 14.09 21.17 7.62
CA THR A 10 15.24 20.96 8.49
C THR A 10 16.11 22.23 8.55
N GLY A 11 17.08 22.27 9.48
CA GLY A 11 17.90 23.44 9.76
C GLY A 11 17.45 24.20 11.01
N GLN A 12 16.67 23.57 11.88
CA GLN A 12 16.19 24.16 13.14
C GLN A 12 16.64 23.37 14.37
N ARG A 13 16.53 24.00 15.55
CA ARG A 13 16.89 23.37 16.83
C ARG A 13 16.15 22.04 17.08
N ALA A 14 14.95 21.87 16.52
CA ALA A 14 14.11 20.70 16.71
C ALA A 14 14.46 19.50 15.80
N ASP A 15 15.42 19.62 14.88
CA ASP A 15 15.71 18.58 13.88
C ASP A 15 15.93 17.19 14.49
N ARG A 16 16.75 17.09 15.54
CA ARG A 16 17.00 15.81 16.22
C ARG A 16 15.72 15.18 16.74
N PHE A 17 14.87 15.98 17.38
CA PHE A 17 13.60 15.50 17.92
C PHE A 17 12.69 15.01 16.81
N LEU A 18 12.55 15.79 15.73
CA LEU A 18 11.70 15.44 14.59
C LEU A 18 12.15 14.14 13.92
N VAL A 19 13.45 13.98 13.68
CA VAL A 19 14.01 12.77 13.08
C VAL A 19 13.79 11.58 14.01
N GLU A 20 14.10 11.70 15.30
CA GLU A 20 13.95 10.62 16.28
C GLU A 20 12.50 10.12 16.37
N VAL A 21 11.51 11.02 16.45
CA VAL A 21 10.11 10.61 16.68
C VAL A 21 9.36 10.26 15.39
N LEU A 22 9.76 10.81 14.23
CA LEU A 22 9.01 10.65 12.98
C LEU A 22 9.62 9.63 12.00
N GLU A 23 10.91 9.31 12.07
CA GLU A 23 11.51 8.25 11.23
C GLU A 23 11.16 6.86 11.82
N PRO A 24 10.58 5.94 11.04
CA PRO A 24 10.02 4.69 11.58
C PRO A 24 11.09 3.70 12.05
N THR A 25 12.36 3.93 11.71
CA THR A 25 13.50 3.07 12.08
C THR A 25 14.21 3.51 13.35
N MET A 26 13.78 4.61 13.97
CA MET A 26 14.40 5.14 15.20
C MET A 26 13.81 4.48 16.45
N ASP A 27 14.62 4.38 17.51
CA ASP A 27 14.28 3.64 18.72
C ASP A 27 13.06 4.26 19.42
N ASP A 28 13.02 5.60 19.53
CA ASP A 28 11.93 6.35 20.17
C ASP A 28 10.88 6.87 19.16
N SER A 29 10.79 6.25 17.99
CA SER A 29 9.82 6.66 16.97
C SER A 29 8.37 6.39 17.39
N TYR A 30 7.45 7.23 16.95
CA TYR A 30 6.02 6.98 17.14
C TYR A 30 5.57 5.64 16.53
N PHE A 31 6.29 5.14 15.52
CA PHE A 31 6.08 3.80 14.99
C PHE A 31 6.47 2.72 16.01
N SER A 32 7.66 2.81 16.63
CA SER A 32 8.12 1.91 17.70
C SER A 32 7.18 1.90 18.92
N TRP A 33 6.50 3.02 19.16
CA TRP A 33 5.50 3.19 20.21
C TRP A 33 4.06 2.85 19.79
N ASN A 34 3.87 2.16 18.66
CA ASN A 34 2.59 1.66 18.15
C ASN A 34 1.55 2.75 17.76
N PHE A 35 1.96 4.02 17.62
CA PHE A 35 1.04 5.11 17.27
C PHE A 35 0.47 4.96 15.85
N PHE A 36 1.19 4.27 14.97
CA PHE A 36 0.83 4.07 13.57
C PHE A 36 0.35 2.65 13.24
N ASP A 37 0.09 1.79 14.22
CA ASP A 37 -0.32 0.39 14.01
C ASP A 37 -1.54 0.21 13.11
N ALA A 38 -2.40 1.21 13.03
CA ALA A 38 -3.57 1.21 12.16
C ALA A 38 -3.21 0.94 10.68
N ILE A 39 -2.02 1.36 10.22
CA ILE A 39 -1.56 1.13 8.85
C ILE A 39 -1.11 -0.32 8.62
N LEU A 40 -0.81 -1.08 9.67
CA LEU A 40 -0.27 -2.44 9.56
C LEU A 40 -1.36 -3.50 9.39
N GLN A 41 -2.62 -3.13 9.66
CA GLN A 41 -3.75 -4.03 9.61
C GLN A 41 -4.60 -3.74 8.39
N GLN A 42 -4.83 -4.77 7.59
CA GLN A 42 -5.80 -4.67 6.52
C GLN A 42 -7.22 -4.54 7.11
N LYS A 43 -7.97 -3.48 6.80
CA LYS A 43 -9.33 -3.28 7.33
C LYS A 43 -10.40 -3.73 6.35
N GLU A 44 -10.18 -3.49 5.06
CA GLU A 44 -11.10 -3.87 4.00
C GLU A 44 -10.70 -5.16 3.30
N GLY A 45 -11.66 -5.81 2.65
CA GLY A 45 -11.42 -7.00 1.85
C GLY A 45 -12.55 -7.20 0.85
N TYR A 46 -12.54 -8.34 0.18
CA TYR A 46 -13.56 -8.68 -0.79
C TYR A 46 -14.09 -10.09 -0.56
N SER A 47 -15.31 -10.33 -1.05
CA SER A 47 -15.84 -11.67 -1.20
C SER A 47 -15.75 -12.10 -2.65
N ALA A 48 -15.18 -13.27 -2.93
CA ALA A 48 -14.89 -13.74 -4.29
C ALA A 48 -16.11 -13.67 -5.20
N TYR A 49 -17.28 -14.14 -4.74
CA TYR A 49 -18.51 -14.18 -5.55
C TYR A 49 -19.04 -12.79 -5.97
N ARG A 50 -18.69 -11.71 -5.24
CA ARG A 50 -19.02 -10.33 -5.66
C ARG A 50 -17.89 -9.68 -6.46
N TRP A 51 -16.67 -10.12 -6.21
CA TRP A 51 -15.48 -9.49 -6.75
C TRP A 51 -15.16 -9.95 -8.17
N GLU A 52 -15.44 -11.20 -8.52
CA GLU A 52 -15.09 -11.77 -9.84
C GLU A 52 -15.57 -10.92 -11.02
N ASP A 53 -16.85 -10.52 -11.03
CA ASP A 53 -17.43 -9.70 -12.10
C ASP A 53 -16.78 -8.32 -12.16
N VAL A 54 -16.57 -7.69 -11.00
CA VAL A 54 -15.95 -6.36 -10.89
C VAL A 54 -14.48 -6.40 -11.30
N ALA A 55 -13.76 -7.47 -10.93
CA ALA A 55 -12.37 -7.70 -11.30
C ALA A 55 -12.23 -7.90 -12.82
N ALA A 56 -13.14 -8.67 -13.44
CA ALA A 56 -13.16 -8.87 -14.87
C ALA A 56 -13.39 -7.54 -15.63
N GLU A 57 -14.36 -6.74 -15.18
CA GLU A 57 -14.61 -5.41 -15.73
C GLU A 57 -13.40 -4.48 -15.54
N TRP A 58 -12.79 -4.50 -14.35
CA TRP A 58 -11.60 -3.72 -14.03
C TRP A 58 -10.44 -4.07 -14.97
N LEU A 59 -10.20 -5.36 -15.22
CA LEU A 59 -9.17 -5.81 -16.16
C LEU A 59 -9.48 -5.44 -17.62
N ASN A 60 -10.76 -5.44 -18.04
CA ASN A 60 -11.16 -4.99 -19.37
C ASN A 60 -10.84 -3.49 -19.57
N LYS A 61 -11.06 -2.68 -18.53
CA LYS A 61 -10.78 -1.24 -18.55
C LYS A 61 -9.29 -0.91 -18.39
N ASN A 62 -8.49 -1.84 -17.86
CA ASN A 62 -7.07 -1.64 -17.55
C ASN A 62 -6.20 -2.70 -18.25
N PRO A 63 -5.96 -2.59 -19.58
CA PRO A 63 -5.24 -3.60 -20.35
C PRO A 63 -3.79 -3.80 -19.89
N ASN A 64 -3.14 -2.75 -19.35
CA ASN A 64 -1.80 -2.87 -18.78
C ASN A 64 -1.77 -3.78 -17.55
N LEU A 65 -2.78 -3.69 -16.67
CA LEU A 65 -2.88 -4.56 -15.50
C LEU A 65 -3.16 -6.01 -15.91
N ARG A 66 -4.02 -6.21 -16.93
CA ARG A 66 -4.23 -7.54 -17.52
C ARG A 66 -2.93 -8.16 -18.01
N LYS A 67 -2.11 -7.37 -18.72
CA LYS A 67 -0.80 -7.84 -19.20
C LYS A 67 0.09 -8.28 -18.03
N GLN A 68 0.18 -7.48 -16.96
CA GLN A 68 0.95 -7.84 -15.76
C GLN A 68 0.44 -9.12 -15.08
N LEU A 69 -0.88 -9.30 -15.02
CA LEU A 69 -1.49 -10.53 -14.47
C LEU A 69 -1.08 -11.76 -15.30
N GLU A 70 -1.18 -11.69 -16.63
CA GLU A 70 -0.82 -12.79 -17.52
C GLU A 70 0.69 -13.08 -17.48
N GLU A 71 1.54 -12.05 -17.47
CA GLU A 71 2.99 -12.20 -17.29
C GLU A 71 3.31 -12.91 -15.97
N LYS A 72 2.63 -12.55 -14.88
CA LYS A 72 2.80 -13.21 -13.59
C LYS A 72 2.34 -14.66 -13.60
N LYS A 73 1.23 -14.98 -14.29
CA LYS A 73 0.76 -16.37 -14.48
C LYS A 73 1.77 -17.21 -15.26
N LEU A 74 2.40 -16.63 -16.29
CA LEU A 74 3.43 -17.32 -17.06
C LEU A 74 4.71 -17.56 -16.24
N ALA A 75 5.12 -16.58 -15.43
CA ALA A 75 6.34 -16.66 -14.63
C ALA A 75 6.22 -17.56 -13.40
N ASP A 76 5.01 -17.71 -12.83
CA ASP A 76 4.78 -18.44 -11.58
C ASP A 76 3.62 -19.46 -11.73
N PRO A 77 3.93 -20.74 -11.99
CA PRO A 77 2.93 -21.80 -12.08
C PRO A 77 2.10 -22.00 -10.81
N LYS A 78 2.65 -21.72 -9.61
CA LYS A 78 1.88 -21.83 -8.36
C LYS A 78 0.83 -20.73 -8.27
N PHE A 79 1.17 -19.53 -8.72
CA PHE A 79 0.23 -18.42 -8.85
C PHE A 79 -0.83 -18.70 -9.91
N ALA A 80 -0.44 -19.23 -11.08
CA ALA A 80 -1.35 -19.60 -12.15
C ALA A 80 -2.39 -20.65 -11.74
N ALA A 81 -2.01 -21.58 -10.85
CA ALA A 81 -2.90 -22.60 -10.31
C ALA A 81 -3.78 -22.11 -9.14
N ASN A 82 -3.61 -20.86 -8.66
CA ASN A 82 -4.34 -20.32 -7.51
C ASN A 82 -5.26 -19.16 -7.91
N ALA A 83 -6.56 -19.44 -8.05
CA ALA A 83 -7.57 -18.45 -8.41
C ALA A 83 -7.69 -17.32 -7.37
N ASN A 84 -7.63 -17.63 -6.08
CA ASN A 84 -7.68 -16.61 -5.01
C ASN A 84 -6.50 -15.64 -5.09
N ALA A 85 -5.30 -16.15 -5.40
CA ALA A 85 -4.13 -15.31 -5.57
C ALA A 85 -4.26 -14.37 -6.79
N GLN A 86 -4.88 -14.85 -7.87
CA GLN A 86 -5.17 -14.02 -9.05
C GLN A 86 -6.20 -12.93 -8.73
N LEU A 87 -7.28 -13.27 -8.02
CA LEU A 87 -8.28 -12.28 -7.59
C LEU A 87 -7.69 -11.25 -6.62
N ASP A 88 -6.86 -11.67 -5.68
CA ASP A 88 -6.16 -10.78 -4.74
C ASP A 88 -5.19 -9.85 -5.46
N PHE A 89 -4.47 -10.35 -6.47
CA PHE A 89 -3.62 -9.52 -7.32
C PHE A 89 -4.43 -8.40 -7.98
N VAL A 90 -5.59 -8.72 -8.56
CA VAL A 90 -6.44 -7.70 -9.19
C VAL A 90 -6.97 -6.72 -8.15
N TYR A 91 -7.41 -7.21 -6.98
CA TYR A 91 -7.91 -6.38 -5.89
C TYR A 91 -6.86 -5.35 -5.42
N LYS A 92 -5.64 -5.80 -5.11
CA LYS A 92 -4.52 -4.94 -4.69
C LYS A 92 -4.09 -3.91 -5.73
N ASN A 93 -4.41 -4.16 -7.00
CA ASN A 93 -4.14 -3.24 -8.11
C ASN A 93 -5.41 -2.52 -8.60
N SER A 94 -6.41 -2.40 -7.74
CA SER A 94 -7.67 -1.70 -8.01
C SER A 94 -7.87 -0.54 -7.04
N PRO A 95 -8.78 0.42 -7.33
CA PRO A 95 -9.11 1.51 -6.41
C PRO A 95 -9.85 1.04 -5.15
N TYR A 96 -10.27 -0.24 -5.08
CA TYR A 96 -10.98 -0.81 -3.93
C TYR A 96 -10.05 -1.33 -2.85
N TYR A 97 -8.75 -1.42 -3.12
CA TYR A 97 -7.77 -1.71 -2.09
C TYR A 97 -7.44 -0.42 -1.33
N GLU A 98 -7.47 -0.51 -0.01
CA GLU A 98 -7.22 0.60 0.89
C GLU A 98 -5.82 1.22 0.69
N PRO A 99 -5.71 2.48 0.25
CA PRO A 99 -4.43 3.09 -0.08
C PRO A 99 -3.48 3.26 1.11
N ALA A 100 -4.01 3.25 2.34
CA ALA A 100 -3.27 3.49 3.58
C ALA A 100 -2.60 2.21 4.14
N HIS A 101 -3.02 1.02 3.72
CA HIS A 101 -2.45 -0.22 4.25
C HIS A 101 -0.98 -0.35 3.84
N LEU A 102 -0.13 -0.61 4.83
CA LEU A 102 1.32 -0.67 4.76
C LEU A 102 1.98 0.62 4.24
N ARG A 103 1.30 1.76 4.39
CA ARG A 103 1.83 3.07 4.00
C ARG A 103 2.08 3.93 5.23
N TYR A 104 3.35 4.11 5.55
CA TYR A 104 3.76 5.03 6.60
C TYR A 104 3.44 6.49 6.22
N PRO A 105 2.82 7.31 7.11
CA PRO A 105 2.31 8.63 6.74
C PRO A 105 3.35 9.75 6.85
N VAL A 106 4.57 9.46 7.31
CA VAL A 106 5.68 10.43 7.33
C VAL A 106 6.66 10.08 6.20
N TYR A 107 7.00 11.08 5.39
CA TYR A 107 7.93 10.94 4.28
C TYR A 107 9.15 11.81 4.45
N ARG A 108 10.33 11.26 4.13
CA ARG A 108 11.55 12.04 3.95
C ARG A 108 11.69 12.47 2.50
N LEU A 109 11.91 13.76 2.28
CA LEU A 109 12.30 14.28 0.98
C LEU A 109 13.82 14.17 0.85
N VAL A 110 14.27 13.32 -0.07
CA VAL A 110 15.67 13.20 -0.48
C VAL A 110 15.87 13.99 -1.77
N GLN A 111 16.94 14.80 -1.81
CA GLN A 111 17.39 15.51 -3.00
C GLN A 111 18.24 14.61 -3.88
#